data_AF-A0A7Y9ZM65-F1
#
_entry.id   AF-A0A7Y9ZM65-F1
#
_cell.length_a   1.000
_cell.length_b   1.000
_cell.length_c   1.000
_cell.angle_alpha   90.00
_cell.angle_beta   90.00
_cell.angle_gamma   90.00
#
_symmetry.space_group_name_H-M   'P 1'
#
loop_
_entity.id
_entity.type
_entity.pdbx_description
1 polymer ?
#
loop_
_entity_poly.entity_id
_entity_poly.type
_entity_poly.pdbx_seq_one_letter_code
_entity_poly.pdbx_strand_id
1 'polypeptide(L)'
;MTFPTWPAGPRTTRRRGERGAVLPSPVVLLSVIAVILAAVAFVATRGDEPAERDISATKAAATPSDSASDDAGEDASDDASDGASQTPPAEEKPKPKPVVRADHSVVVFNNTQIAGLASRVGEKVTEAGWKVAAADNWYGTVPATTVYYPKGKKAAAQLLALDLGIARIKPADTDSDMSDTNLTLILTGELD
;
A
#
# COMPACT_ATOMS: atom_id res chain seq x y z
N MET A 1 16.49 -33.35 70.95
CA MET A 1 15.59 -33.35 69.78
C MET A 1 14.40 -32.50 70.17
N THR A 2 14.40 -31.24 69.76
CA THR A 2 13.47 -30.21 70.22
C THR A 2 12.83 -29.59 68.99
N PHE A 3 11.51 -29.68 68.86
CA PHE A 3 10.74 -28.98 67.84
C PHE A 3 9.83 -27.95 68.53
N PRO A 4 9.86 -26.66 68.16
CA PRO A 4 8.95 -25.67 68.70
C PRO A 4 7.58 -25.73 68.00
N THR A 5 6.52 -25.64 68.80
CA THR A 5 5.11 -25.60 68.38
C THR A 5 4.75 -24.23 67.81
N TRP A 6 4.18 -24.19 66.61
CA TRP A 6 3.68 -22.96 65.99
C TRP A 6 2.14 -22.85 66.15
N PRO A 7 1.60 -21.70 66.60
CA PRO A 7 0.15 -21.48 66.57
C PRO A 7 -0.34 -21.13 65.16
N ALA A 8 -1.44 -21.77 64.74
CA ALA A 8 -2.12 -21.50 63.47
C ALA A 8 -2.73 -20.08 63.47
N GLY A 9 -2.25 -19.21 62.58
CA GLY A 9 -2.86 -17.91 62.34
C GLY A 9 -4.11 -18.01 61.47
N PRO A 10 -5.12 -17.13 61.66
CA PRO A 10 -6.32 -17.14 60.83
C PRO A 10 -6.00 -16.68 59.40
N ARG A 11 -6.44 -17.48 58.42
CA ARG A 11 -6.44 -17.12 56.99
C ARG A 11 -7.49 -16.03 56.75
N THR A 12 -7.03 -14.79 56.59
CA THR A 12 -7.86 -13.71 56.04
C THR A 12 -7.45 -13.45 54.60
N THR A 13 -8.28 -13.91 53.66
CA THR A 13 -8.22 -13.50 52.26
C THR A 13 -8.62 -12.02 52.17
N ARG A 14 -7.64 -11.11 52.15
CA ARG A 14 -7.91 -9.72 51.76
C ARG A 14 -8.29 -9.70 50.28
N ARG A 15 -9.56 -9.37 50.01
CA ARG A 15 -10.01 -8.96 48.68
C ARG A 15 -9.11 -7.83 48.18
N ARG A 16 -8.53 -8.05 46.99
CA ARG A 16 -7.88 -7.03 46.18
C ARG A 16 -8.94 -5.98 45.85
N GLY A 17 -8.87 -4.83 46.51
CA GLY A 17 -9.68 -3.68 46.17
C GLY A 17 -9.10 -3.01 44.93
N GLU A 18 -9.66 -3.33 43.76
CA GLU A 18 -9.54 -2.48 42.58
C GLU A 18 -10.23 -1.16 42.87
N ARG A 19 -9.45 -0.18 43.32
CA ARG A 19 -9.85 1.22 43.29
C ARG A 19 -9.53 1.70 41.88
N GLY A 20 -10.52 1.68 41.00
CA GLY A 20 -10.46 2.37 39.72
C GLY A 20 -10.08 3.82 39.97
N ALA A 21 -8.95 4.24 39.39
CA ALA A 21 -8.62 5.65 39.32
C ALA A 21 -9.63 6.30 38.36
N VAL A 22 -10.73 6.79 38.93
CA VAL A 22 -11.62 7.72 38.24
C VAL A 22 -10.81 9.01 38.09
N LEU A 23 -10.14 9.13 36.94
CA LEU A 23 -9.49 10.36 36.52
C LEU A 23 -10.49 11.51 36.69
N PRO A 24 -10.09 12.63 37.32
CA PRO A 24 -11.02 13.65 37.76
C PRO A 24 -11.79 14.24 36.57
N SER A 25 -13.11 14.17 36.69
CA SER A 25 -14.20 14.66 35.82
C SER A 25 -13.94 15.93 34.98
N PRO A 26 -13.24 17.00 35.43
CA PRO A 26 -13.08 18.21 34.60
C PRO A 26 -12.22 18.03 33.34
N VAL A 27 -11.19 17.19 33.35
CA VAL A 27 -10.28 17.08 32.18
C VAL A 27 -10.97 16.33 31.02
N VAL A 28 -11.77 15.31 31.35
CA VAL A 28 -12.57 14.57 30.36
C VAL A 28 -13.66 15.47 29.78
N LEU A 29 -14.27 16.34 30.59
CA LEU A 29 -15.26 17.29 30.09
C LEU A 29 -14.63 18.32 29.14
N LEU A 30 -13.45 18.85 29.48
CA LEU A 30 -12.73 19.81 28.63
C LEU A 30 -12.26 19.21 27.31
N SER A 31 -11.80 17.95 27.31
CA SER A 31 -11.38 17.28 26.07
C SER A 31 -12.56 17.04 25.14
N VAL A 32 -13.73 16.65 25.67
CA VAL A 32 -14.95 16.47 24.88
C VAL A 32 -15.40 17.81 24.27
N ILE A 33 -15.39 18.91 25.04
CA ILE A 33 -15.75 20.24 24.53
C ILE A 33 -14.77 20.69 23.43
N ALA A 34 -13.47 20.48 23.62
CA ALA A 34 -12.46 20.84 22.63
C ALA A 34 -12.64 20.09 21.29
N VAL A 35 -12.94 18.79 21.35
CA VAL A 35 -13.21 17.97 20.16
C VAL A 35 -14.47 18.44 19.41
N ILE A 36 -15.51 18.83 20.15
CA ILE A 36 -16.75 19.35 19.56
C ILE A 36 -16.49 20.69 18.85
N LEU A 37 -15.76 21.61 19.48
CA LEU A 37 -15.43 22.91 18.87
C LEU A 37 -14.55 22.76 17.62
N ALA A 38 -13.59 21.84 17.63
CA ALA A 38 -12.75 21.55 16.48
C ALA A 38 -13.56 20.97 15.30
N ALA A 39 -14.52 20.07 15.58
CA ALA A 39 -15.41 19.52 14.57
C ALA A 39 -16.31 20.61 13.94
N VAL A 40 -16.86 21.51 14.75
CA VAL A 40 -17.67 22.64 14.27
C VAL A 40 -16.85 23.60 13.41
N ALA A 41 -15.64 23.97 13.87
CA ALA A 41 -14.76 24.84 13.10
C ALA A 41 -14.36 24.23 11.75
N PHE A 42 -14.04 22.93 11.72
CA PHE A 42 -13.66 22.23 10.50
C PHE A 42 -14.80 22.10 9.48
N VAL A 43 -16.04 21.96 9.95
CA VAL A 43 -17.21 21.98 9.07
C VAL A 43 -17.49 23.40 8.58
N ALA A 44 -17.31 24.42 9.43
CA ALA A 44 -17.54 25.81 9.06
C ALA A 44 -16.51 26.34 8.05
N THR A 45 -15.24 25.92 8.12
CA THR A 45 -14.18 26.36 7.20
C THR A 45 -14.14 25.61 5.88
N ARG A 46 -14.97 24.56 5.70
CA ARG A 46 -15.10 23.86 4.41
C ARG A 46 -15.79 24.67 3.32
N GLY A 47 -16.40 25.81 3.67
CA GLY A 47 -17.09 26.71 2.72
C GLY A 47 -16.34 27.98 2.36
N ASP A 48 -15.10 28.18 2.83
CA ASP A 48 -14.32 29.39 2.54
C ASP A 48 -13.19 29.05 1.54
N GLU A 49 -13.51 29.15 0.24
CA GLU A 49 -12.53 29.12 -0.84
C GLU A 49 -12.13 30.57 -1.19
N PRO A 50 -10.84 30.96 -1.09
CA PRO A 50 -10.38 32.17 -1.73
C PRO A 50 -10.31 31.93 -3.25
N ALA A 51 -11.07 32.74 -3.96
CA ALA A 51 -11.29 32.75 -5.40
C ALA A 51 -10.01 32.67 -6.28
N GLU A 52 -10.04 31.70 -7.20
CA GLU A 52 -9.95 31.90 -8.65
C GLU A 52 -8.85 32.85 -9.20
N ARG A 53 -7.91 32.27 -9.95
CA ARG A 53 -7.45 32.87 -11.20
C ARG A 53 -7.28 31.81 -12.29
N ASP A 54 -8.36 31.70 -13.04
CA ASP A 54 -8.44 31.23 -14.42
C ASP A 54 -7.48 31.99 -15.33
N ILE A 55 -6.72 31.26 -16.15
CA ILE A 55 -6.19 31.79 -17.41
C ILE A 55 -6.15 30.66 -18.44
N SER A 56 -7.26 30.44 -19.13
CA SER A 56 -7.29 29.83 -20.46
C SER A 56 -7.85 30.85 -21.45
N ALA A 57 -6.99 31.53 -22.21
CA ALA A 57 -7.33 32.10 -23.51
C ALA A 57 -6.08 32.63 -24.24
N THR A 58 -5.59 31.89 -25.24
CA THR A 58 -5.38 32.48 -26.57
C THR A 58 -5.30 31.38 -27.64
N LYS A 59 -6.26 31.40 -28.56
CA LYS A 59 -6.26 30.72 -29.85
C LYS A 59 -6.52 31.79 -30.89
N ALA A 60 -5.55 32.05 -31.76
CA ALA A 60 -5.69 32.68 -33.08
C ALA A 60 -4.36 32.40 -33.83
N ALA A 61 -4.27 31.43 -34.74
CA ALA A 61 -4.72 31.43 -36.14
C ALA A 61 -3.98 32.47 -37.02
N ALA A 62 -3.05 31.99 -37.86
CA ALA A 62 -2.93 32.33 -39.29
C ALA A 62 -1.67 31.68 -39.93
N THR A 63 -1.89 30.88 -40.97
CA THR A 63 -0.96 30.57 -42.07
C THR A 63 -1.46 31.39 -43.28
N PRO A 64 -0.61 31.95 -44.17
CA PRO A 64 -0.28 31.24 -45.41
C PRO A 64 1.09 31.55 -46.08
N SER A 65 1.47 30.62 -46.97
CA SER A 65 2.14 30.73 -48.28
C SER A 65 3.54 31.35 -48.50
N ASP A 66 4.39 30.46 -49.01
CA ASP A 66 5.04 30.47 -50.33
C ASP A 66 6.42 31.08 -50.60
N SER A 67 7.19 30.23 -51.28
CA SER A 67 8.15 30.49 -52.36
C SER A 67 9.41 31.29 -52.04
N ALA A 68 10.58 30.98 -52.59
CA ALA A 68 11.08 29.91 -53.44
C ALA A 68 12.59 30.19 -53.62
N SER A 69 13.29 29.23 -54.22
CA SER A 69 14.54 29.42 -54.98
C SER A 69 15.83 29.49 -54.16
N ASP A 70 16.91 28.79 -54.50
CA ASP A 70 17.26 27.99 -55.68
C ASP A 70 18.60 27.29 -55.33
N ASP A 71 18.82 26.01 -55.65
CA ASP A 71 19.68 25.52 -56.77
C ASP A 71 20.98 24.93 -56.15
N ALA A 72 21.58 23.80 -56.53
CA ALA A 72 21.43 22.81 -57.59
C ALA A 72 22.26 21.57 -57.18
N GLY A 73 22.07 20.45 -57.90
CA GLY A 73 23.18 19.50 -58.13
C GLY A 73 22.89 18.05 -57.79
N GLU A 74 22.10 17.41 -58.66
CA GLU A 74 22.25 16.06 -59.21
C GLU A 74 23.37 15.15 -58.66
N ASP A 75 23.05 13.90 -58.31
CA ASP A 75 23.47 12.73 -59.11
C ASP A 75 22.73 11.42 -58.73
N ALA A 76 22.19 10.78 -59.77
CA ALA A 76 22.03 9.34 -60.03
C ALA A 76 21.46 8.34 -58.98
N SER A 77 20.25 7.87 -59.31
CA SER A 77 19.87 6.46 -59.63
C SER A 77 20.15 5.29 -58.66
N ASP A 78 19.04 4.58 -58.38
CA ASP A 78 18.86 3.14 -58.17
C ASP A 78 20.09 2.22 -58.12
N ASP A 79 20.23 1.45 -57.02
CA ASP A 79 20.27 -0.02 -57.12
C ASP A 79 19.95 -0.69 -55.77
N ALA A 80 19.18 -1.77 -55.83
CA ALA A 80 18.84 -2.60 -54.70
C ALA A 80 19.94 -3.62 -54.43
N SER A 81 20.43 -3.76 -53.19
CA SER A 81 20.89 -5.05 -52.69
C SER A 81 21.15 -5.05 -51.18
N ASP A 82 20.35 -5.85 -50.49
CA ASP A 82 20.70 -6.75 -49.39
C ASP A 82 22.05 -6.52 -48.67
N GLY A 83 21.98 -5.92 -47.48
CA GLY A 83 23.08 -5.79 -46.55
C GLY A 83 22.59 -6.14 -45.15
N ALA A 84 22.54 -7.45 -44.86
CA ALA A 84 22.14 -8.03 -43.60
C ALA A 84 22.76 -7.32 -42.39
N SER A 85 21.96 -6.49 -41.72
CA SER A 85 22.27 -5.96 -40.39
C SER A 85 22.12 -7.09 -39.39
N GLN A 86 23.24 -7.73 -39.06
CA GLN A 86 23.35 -8.77 -38.04
C GLN A 86 22.85 -8.19 -36.71
N THR A 87 21.61 -8.51 -36.37
CA THR A 87 21.07 -8.28 -35.04
C THR A 87 21.82 -9.23 -34.12
N PRO A 88 22.51 -8.75 -33.06
CA PRO A 88 23.14 -9.64 -32.10
C PRO A 88 22.10 -10.61 -31.55
N PRO A 89 22.43 -11.90 -31.35
CA PRO A 89 21.49 -12.87 -30.81
C PRO A 89 20.90 -12.32 -29.52
N ALA A 90 19.58 -12.17 -29.48
CA ALA A 90 18.86 -11.89 -28.26
C ALA A 90 19.16 -13.06 -27.31
N GLU A 91 20.06 -12.83 -26.36
CA GLU A 91 20.39 -13.78 -25.32
C GLU A 91 19.08 -14.07 -24.57
N GLU A 92 18.52 -15.28 -24.79
CA GLU A 92 17.30 -15.72 -24.13
C GLU A 92 17.54 -15.69 -22.63
N LYS A 93 17.02 -14.65 -21.97
CA LYS A 93 17.01 -14.60 -20.50
C LYS A 93 16.36 -15.90 -20.01
N PRO A 94 17.00 -16.63 -19.09
CA PRO A 94 16.45 -17.87 -18.58
C PRO A 94 15.04 -17.60 -18.06
N LYS A 95 14.06 -18.35 -18.57
CA LYS A 95 12.67 -18.25 -18.11
C LYS A 95 12.68 -18.44 -16.58
N PRO A 96 12.16 -17.49 -15.79
CA PRO A 96 12.12 -17.63 -14.35
C PRO A 96 11.35 -18.92 -14.01
N LYS A 97 11.86 -19.66 -13.02
CA LYS A 97 11.20 -20.88 -12.54
C LYS A 97 9.73 -20.56 -12.23
N PRO A 98 8.78 -21.43 -12.62
CA PRO A 98 7.37 -21.20 -12.31
C PRO A 98 7.20 -21.00 -10.80
N VAL A 99 6.65 -19.85 -10.41
CA VAL A 99 6.26 -19.61 -9.02
C VAL A 99 4.98 -20.41 -8.75
N VAL A 100 5.04 -21.32 -7.80
CA VAL A 100 3.86 -22.07 -7.35
C VAL A 100 3.12 -21.22 -6.32
N ARG A 101 1.94 -20.72 -6.68
CA ARG A 101 1.13 -19.81 -5.84
C ARG A 101 0.81 -20.42 -4.47
N ALA A 102 0.47 -21.71 -4.44
CA ALA A 102 0.09 -22.43 -3.22
C ALA A 102 1.23 -22.56 -2.19
N ASP A 103 2.50 -22.47 -2.62
CA ASP A 103 3.66 -22.55 -1.73
C ASP A 103 3.92 -21.22 -0.99
N HIS A 104 3.17 -20.17 -1.34
CA HIS A 104 3.36 -18.83 -0.80
C HIS A 104 2.14 -18.40 0.01
N SER A 105 2.41 -18.09 1.28
CA SER A 105 1.42 -17.53 2.18
C SER A 105 1.39 -16.01 2.07
N VAL A 106 0.19 -15.45 2.05
CA VAL A 106 -0.11 -14.03 1.93
C VAL A 106 -0.87 -13.58 3.18
N VAL A 107 -0.39 -12.53 3.82
CA VAL A 107 -1.10 -11.82 4.89
C VAL A 107 -1.73 -10.59 4.27
N VAL A 108 -3.03 -10.43 4.44
CA VAL A 108 -3.79 -9.30 3.89
C VAL A 108 -4.12 -8.35 5.01
N PHE A 109 -3.74 -7.08 4.85
CA PHE A 109 -4.04 -6.03 5.79
C PHE A 109 -4.94 -4.96 5.20
N ASN A 110 -5.88 -4.49 6.01
CA ASN A 110 -6.74 -3.35 5.72
C ASN A 110 -6.16 -2.08 6.36
N ASN A 111 -5.82 -1.08 5.54
CA ASN A 111 -5.44 0.26 6.00
C ASN A 111 -6.53 1.30 5.66
N THR A 112 -7.79 0.87 5.70
CA THR A 112 -8.98 1.71 5.44
C THR A 112 -9.99 1.59 6.58
N GLN A 113 -11.04 2.41 6.53
CA GLN A 113 -12.18 2.33 7.46
C GLN A 113 -13.28 1.35 6.96
N ILE A 114 -13.05 0.63 5.86
CA ILE A 114 -14.03 -0.28 5.27
C ILE A 114 -13.98 -1.61 6.03
N ALA A 115 -15.06 -1.93 6.74
CA ALA A 115 -15.15 -3.19 7.50
C ALA A 115 -15.12 -4.41 6.57
N GLY A 116 -14.31 -5.41 6.94
CA GLY A 116 -14.22 -6.68 6.22
C GLY A 116 -13.45 -6.64 4.89
N LEU A 117 -12.83 -5.51 4.53
CA LEU A 117 -12.12 -5.37 3.26
C LEU A 117 -11.00 -6.42 3.10
N ALA A 118 -10.18 -6.62 4.14
CA ALA A 118 -9.10 -7.62 4.09
C ALA A 118 -9.62 -9.04 3.89
N SER A 119 -10.77 -9.39 4.48
CA SER A 119 -11.39 -10.70 4.28
C SER A 119 -11.87 -10.87 2.83
N ARG A 120 -12.61 -9.89 2.28
CA ARG A 120 -13.07 -9.93 0.88
C ARG A 120 -11.93 -10.05 -0.12
N VAL A 121 -10.86 -9.27 0.08
CA VAL A 121 -9.67 -9.38 -0.77
C VAL A 121 -8.91 -10.68 -0.52
N GLY A 122 -8.90 -11.18 0.72
CA GLY A 122 -8.36 -12.50 1.04
C GLY A 122 -9.07 -13.63 0.28
N GLU A 123 -10.38 -13.52 0.07
CA GLU A 123 -11.12 -14.45 -0.79
C GLU A 123 -10.65 -14.34 -2.25
N LYS A 124 -10.56 -13.13 -2.83
CA LYS A 124 -9.98 -12.92 -4.17
C LYS A 124 -8.56 -13.50 -4.31
N VAL A 125 -7.72 -13.34 -3.28
CA VAL A 125 -6.36 -13.89 -3.22
C VAL A 125 -6.38 -15.43 -3.23
N THR A 126 -7.32 -16.02 -2.50
CA THR A 126 -7.51 -17.48 -2.44
C THR A 126 -8.04 -18.03 -3.77
N GLU A 127 -8.97 -17.33 -4.41
CA GLU A 127 -9.49 -17.66 -5.75
C GLU A 127 -8.40 -17.60 -6.82
N ALA A 128 -7.45 -16.67 -6.69
CA ALA A 128 -6.25 -16.61 -7.52
C ALA A 128 -5.25 -17.76 -7.24
N GLY A 129 -5.53 -18.63 -6.26
CA GLY A 129 -4.74 -19.83 -5.95
C GLY A 129 -3.61 -19.61 -4.94
N TRP A 130 -3.61 -18.49 -4.23
CA TRP A 130 -2.66 -18.19 -3.17
C TRP A 130 -3.18 -18.65 -1.82
N LYS A 131 -2.27 -18.94 -0.88
CA LYS A 131 -2.65 -19.29 0.48
C LYS A 131 -2.75 -18.03 1.34
N VAL A 132 -3.94 -17.71 1.85
CA VAL A 132 -4.07 -16.62 2.83
C VAL A 132 -3.71 -17.13 4.22
N ALA A 133 -2.72 -16.54 4.86
CA ALA A 133 -2.31 -16.86 6.22
C ALA A 133 -3.15 -16.14 7.27
N ALA A 134 -3.45 -14.86 7.04
CA ALA A 134 -4.23 -14.03 7.94
C ALA A 134 -4.82 -12.82 7.20
N ALA A 135 -5.91 -12.30 7.74
CA ALA A 135 -6.53 -11.04 7.34
C ALA A 135 -6.72 -10.16 8.59
N ASP A 136 -6.15 -8.96 8.61
CA ASP A 136 -6.18 -8.07 9.79
C ASP A 136 -6.13 -6.59 9.37
N ASN A 137 -6.02 -5.66 10.33
CA ASN A 137 -5.87 -4.24 10.11
C ASN A 137 -4.40 -3.81 10.20
N TRP A 138 -4.01 -2.86 9.35
CA TRP A 138 -2.72 -2.18 9.42
C TRP A 138 -2.88 -0.80 10.08
N TYR A 139 -1.94 -0.43 10.95
CA TYR A 139 -1.99 0.82 11.71
C TYR A 139 -0.96 1.87 11.28
N GLY A 140 -0.11 1.56 10.30
CA GLY A 140 0.90 2.49 9.77
C GLY A 140 0.44 3.25 8.52
N THR A 141 1.22 4.27 8.12
CA THR A 141 0.93 5.04 6.91
C THR A 141 1.45 4.35 5.67
N VAL A 142 0.57 4.00 4.74
CA VAL A 142 0.91 3.48 3.42
C VAL A 142 0.22 4.35 2.37
N PRO A 143 0.95 4.93 1.39
CA PRO A 143 0.37 5.93 0.49
C PRO A 143 -0.58 5.35 -0.57
N ALA A 144 -0.50 4.04 -0.85
CA ALA A 144 -1.34 3.34 -1.82
C ALA A 144 -1.26 1.82 -1.60
N THR A 145 -2.25 1.06 -2.10
CA THR A 145 -2.26 -0.41 -2.03
C THR A 145 -0.95 -0.98 -2.55
N THR A 146 -0.27 -1.77 -1.73
CA THR A 146 1.10 -2.22 -1.99
C THR A 146 1.32 -3.66 -1.53
N VAL A 147 1.98 -4.44 -2.38
CA VAL A 147 2.48 -5.77 -2.04
C VAL A 147 3.90 -5.65 -1.48
N TYR A 148 4.07 -6.02 -0.23
CA TYR A 148 5.33 -6.12 0.47
C TYR A 148 5.85 -7.56 0.45
N TYR A 149 7.15 -7.75 0.21
CA TYR A 149 7.75 -9.08 0.12
C TYR A 149 9.01 -9.24 0.95
N PRO A 150 9.20 -10.37 1.65
CA PRO A 150 10.43 -10.66 2.35
C PRO A 150 11.56 -11.02 1.38
N LYS A 151 12.79 -11.03 1.88
CA LYS A 151 13.98 -11.33 1.09
C LYS A 151 13.82 -12.67 0.34
N GLY A 152 14.09 -12.65 -0.97
CA GLY A 152 13.98 -13.83 -1.83
C GLY A 152 12.59 -14.12 -2.41
N LYS A 153 11.52 -13.40 -2.01
CA LYS A 153 10.14 -13.63 -2.51
C LYS A 153 9.62 -12.61 -3.51
N LYS A 154 10.52 -11.83 -4.13
CA LYS A 154 10.16 -10.79 -5.11
C LYS A 154 9.36 -11.32 -6.31
N ALA A 155 9.74 -12.48 -6.86
CA ALA A 155 9.06 -13.07 -8.01
C ALA A 155 7.61 -13.46 -7.66
N ALA A 156 7.38 -14.00 -6.47
CA ALA A 156 6.04 -14.33 -5.98
C ALA A 156 5.19 -13.07 -5.75
N ALA A 157 5.79 -12.02 -5.19
CA ALA A 157 5.13 -10.74 -5.01
C ALA A 157 4.69 -10.09 -6.33
N GLN A 158 5.53 -10.20 -7.36
CA GLN A 158 5.20 -9.73 -8.71
C GLN A 158 4.03 -10.50 -9.31
N LEU A 159 4.01 -11.82 -9.16
CA LEU A 159 2.90 -12.62 -9.65
C LEU A 159 1.60 -12.29 -8.91
N LEU A 160 1.64 -12.18 -7.58
CA LEU A 160 0.48 -11.78 -6.77
C LEU A 160 -0.05 -10.41 -7.17
N ALA A 161 0.86 -9.45 -7.40
CA ALA A 161 0.51 -8.12 -7.83
C ALA A 161 -0.14 -8.11 -9.23
N LEU A 162 0.34 -8.95 -10.16
CA LEU A 162 -0.27 -9.11 -11.47
C LEU A 162 -1.65 -9.76 -11.40
N ASP A 163 -1.80 -10.80 -10.57
CA ASP A 163 -3.07 -11.51 -10.38
C ASP A 163 -4.16 -10.58 -9.79
N LEU A 164 -3.77 -9.61 -8.95
CA LEU A 164 -4.68 -8.67 -8.28
C LEU A 164 -4.71 -7.26 -8.91
N GLY A 165 -3.97 -7.01 -9.99
CA GLY A 165 -3.91 -5.69 -10.63
C GLY A 165 -3.22 -4.60 -9.81
N ILE A 166 -2.32 -4.95 -8.88
CA ILE A 166 -1.64 -4.01 -7.99
C ILE A 166 -0.35 -3.50 -8.64
N ALA A 167 -0.23 -2.18 -8.81
CA ALA A 167 0.95 -1.59 -9.45
C ALA A 167 2.18 -1.51 -8.53
N ARG A 168 1.98 -1.44 -7.20
CA ARG A 168 3.06 -1.15 -6.25
C ARG A 168 3.54 -2.40 -5.54
N ILE A 169 4.84 -2.64 -5.64
CA ILE A 169 5.52 -3.73 -4.96
C ILE A 169 6.75 -3.17 -4.26
N LYS A 170 6.93 -3.50 -2.98
CA LYS A 170 8.07 -3.05 -2.16
C LYS A 170 8.68 -4.21 -1.36
N PRO A 171 9.98 -4.15 -1.03
CA PRO A 171 10.52 -5.04 -0.02
C PRO A 171 9.81 -4.79 1.32
N ALA A 172 9.52 -5.86 2.06
CA ALA A 172 9.03 -5.80 3.42
C ALA A 172 10.15 -5.30 4.34
N ASP A 173 9.83 -4.31 5.17
CA ASP A 173 10.72 -3.84 6.22
C ASP A 173 10.58 -4.79 7.42
N THR A 174 11.59 -5.62 7.66
CA THR A 174 11.59 -6.61 8.76
C THR A 174 11.63 -5.99 10.15
N ASP A 175 11.92 -4.69 10.23
CA ASP A 175 11.92 -3.91 11.47
C ASP A 175 10.53 -3.33 11.81
N SER A 176 9.54 -3.56 10.95
CA SER A 176 8.13 -3.20 11.16
C SER A 176 7.27 -4.45 11.39
N ASP A 177 5.98 -4.28 11.67
CA ASP A 177 5.01 -5.38 11.86
C ASP A 177 4.71 -6.20 10.57
N MET A 178 5.56 -6.08 9.54
CA MET A 178 5.45 -6.84 8.29
C MET A 178 6.05 -8.24 8.47
N SER A 179 5.50 -9.23 7.75
CA SER A 179 6.02 -10.59 7.85
C SER A 179 7.40 -10.72 7.19
N ASP A 180 8.34 -11.31 7.92
CA ASP A 180 9.67 -11.71 7.44
C ASP A 180 9.64 -12.96 6.54
N THR A 181 8.52 -13.69 6.58
CA THR A 181 8.36 -14.99 5.93
C THR A 181 7.27 -14.94 4.87
N ASN A 182 6.17 -14.23 5.10
CA ASN A 182 5.01 -14.22 4.22
C ASN A 182 4.94 -12.97 3.35
N LEU A 183 4.30 -13.08 2.19
CA LEU A 183 3.94 -11.90 1.41
C LEU A 183 2.93 -11.07 2.21
N THR A 184 3.06 -9.76 2.20
CA THR A 184 2.22 -8.86 2.97
C THR A 184 1.50 -7.91 2.00
N LEU A 185 0.18 -7.98 1.91
CA LEU A 185 -0.62 -7.10 1.07
C LEU A 185 -1.29 -6.05 1.95
N ILE A 186 -0.98 -4.77 1.75
CA ILE A 186 -1.63 -3.69 2.49
C ILE A 186 -2.57 -2.94 1.55
N LEU A 187 -3.85 -2.91 1.89
CA LEU A 187 -4.93 -2.30 1.13
C LEU A 187 -5.20 -0.89 1.62
N THR A 188 -5.20 0.09 0.72
CA THR A 188 -5.58 1.48 1.03
C THR A 188 -6.89 1.88 0.34
N GLY A 189 -7.58 0.92 -0.25
CA GLY A 189 -8.83 1.09 -0.99
C GLY A 189 -9.33 -0.27 -1.48
N GLU A 190 -10.51 -0.29 -2.09
CA GLU A 190 -11.05 -1.50 -2.72
C GLU A 190 -10.24 -1.85 -3.98
N LEU A 191 -10.18 -3.14 -4.29
CA LEU A 191 -9.64 -3.65 -5.55
C LEU A 191 -10.80 -3.90 -6.49
N ASP A 192 -10.78 -3.25 -7.67
CA ASP A 192 -11.71 -3.49 -8.76
C ASP A 192 -11.62 -4.96 -9.23
#